data_AF-A0A3N5PYR6-F1
#
_entry.id   AF-A0A3N5PYR6-F1
#
_cell.length_a   1.000
_cell.length_b   1.000
_cell.length_c   1.000
_cell.angle_alpha   90.00
_cell.angle_beta   90.00
_cell.angle_gamma   90.00
#
_symmetry.space_group_name_H-M   'P 1'
#
loop_
_entity.id
_entity.type
_entity.pdbx_description
1 polymer ?
#
loop_
_entity_poly.entity_id
_entity_poly.type
_entity_poly.pdbx_seq_one_letter_code
_entity_poly.pdbx_strand_id
1 'polypeptide(L)'
;MEETEYSQKAIEAVKRDQPGGQNFWVPYVFKDDFYGGTLVIVRFQSEDGRDVQNNVFFDRDNKLGVYYRTEDLAKALSGRKSLGPLSRFLQDTGITGFIAVLITLTIVYLVVNDPAGKIPEVMANALGVILGFYFGTKVKK
;
A
#
# COMPACT_ATOMS: atom_id res chain seq x y z
N MET A 1 17.32 9.95 10.18
CA MET A 1 17.14 9.61 11.61
C MET A 1 16.07 8.54 11.85
N GLU A 2 15.17 8.24 10.90
CA GLU A 2 14.12 7.19 11.06
C GLU A 2 14.54 5.75 10.70
N GLU A 3 15.44 5.53 9.72
CA GLU A 3 15.93 4.17 9.39
C GLU A 3 16.55 3.47 10.61
N THR A 4 17.11 4.26 11.52
CA THR A 4 17.72 3.81 12.77
C THR A 4 16.69 3.24 13.73
N GLU A 5 15.46 3.80 13.77
CA GLU A 5 14.40 3.34 14.67
C GLU A 5 13.83 1.98 14.24
N TYR A 6 13.51 1.82 12.95
CA TYR A 6 13.05 0.54 12.40
C TYR A 6 14.10 -0.56 12.56
N SER A 7 15.37 -0.22 12.33
CA SER A 7 16.48 -1.16 12.50
C SER A 7 16.61 -1.62 13.95
N GLN A 8 16.52 -0.71 14.93
CA GLN A 8 16.58 -1.06 16.35
C GLN A 8 15.41 -1.97 16.76
N LYS A 9 14.17 -1.58 16.42
CA LYS A 9 12.97 -2.37 16.72
C LYS A 9 13.02 -3.75 16.09
N ALA A 10 13.53 -3.85 14.85
CA ALA A 10 13.68 -5.12 14.16
C ALA A 10 14.71 -6.02 14.84
N ILE A 11 15.87 -5.49 15.22
CA ILE A 11 16.90 -6.22 15.96
C ILE A 11 16.36 -6.69 17.32
N GLU A 12 15.65 -5.85 18.06
CA GLU A 12 15.06 -6.21 19.35
C GLU A 12 14.03 -7.34 19.23
N ALA A 13 13.17 -7.27 18.22
CA ALA A 13 12.20 -8.32 17.96
C ALA A 13 12.87 -9.66 17.61
N VAL A 14 13.91 -9.62 16.76
CA VAL A 14 14.65 -10.82 16.40
C VAL A 14 15.45 -11.37 17.59
N LYS A 15 16.03 -10.52 18.44
CA LYS A 15 16.73 -10.95 19.68
C LYS A 15 15.81 -11.64 20.67
N ARG A 16 14.57 -11.15 20.82
CA ARG A 16 13.56 -11.78 21.69
C ARG A 16 13.24 -13.20 21.22
N ASP A 17 13.14 -13.37 19.90
CA ASP A 17 12.75 -14.63 19.29
C ASP A 17 13.95 -15.60 19.11
N GLN A 18 15.18 -15.07 19.08
CA GLN A 18 16.45 -15.81 18.92
C GLN A 18 17.48 -15.36 19.97
N PRO A 19 17.30 -15.71 21.26
CA PRO A 19 18.14 -15.22 22.36
C PRO A 19 19.60 -15.68 22.28
N GLY A 20 19.88 -16.80 21.59
CA GLY A 20 21.23 -17.32 21.37
C GLY A 20 21.99 -16.66 20.21
N GLY A 21 21.33 -15.80 19.44
CA GLY A 21 21.97 -15.10 18.33
C GLY A 21 23.04 -14.11 18.81
N GLN A 22 24.09 -13.95 18.02
CA GLN A 22 25.18 -13.01 18.26
C GLN A 22 25.38 -12.11 17.04
N ASN A 23 26.05 -10.98 17.22
CA ASN A 23 26.42 -10.07 16.14
C ASN A 23 25.21 -9.74 15.24
N PHE A 24 24.20 -9.04 15.75
CA PHE A 24 23.05 -8.65 14.92
C PHE A 24 23.35 -7.41 14.10
N TRP A 25 23.02 -7.41 12.81
CA TRP A 25 23.09 -6.24 11.95
C TRP A 25 21.95 -6.21 10.93
N VAL A 26 21.70 -5.02 10.38
CA VAL A 26 20.68 -4.78 9.36
C VAL A 26 21.39 -4.39 8.05
N PRO A 27 21.52 -5.31 7.09
CA PRO A 27 22.11 -4.98 5.80
C PRO A 27 21.20 -4.12 4.91
N TYR A 28 19.87 -4.25 5.06
CA TYR A 28 18.91 -3.60 4.18
C TYR A 28 17.64 -3.18 4.91
N VAL A 29 17.14 -1.99 4.55
CA VAL A 29 15.83 -1.46 4.92
C VAL A 29 15.14 -1.01 3.64
N PHE A 30 13.95 -1.55 3.37
CA PHE A 30 13.08 -1.13 2.27
C PHE A 30 11.90 -0.37 2.89
N LYS A 31 12.03 0.94 3.02
CA LYS A 31 11.03 1.80 3.66
C LYS A 31 9.89 2.10 2.70
N ASP A 32 8.65 1.82 3.11
CA ASP A 32 7.38 2.08 2.40
C ASP A 32 7.24 1.50 0.98
N ASP A 33 8.31 0.95 0.43
CA ASP A 33 8.40 0.37 -0.91
C ASP A 33 8.01 -1.11 -0.95
N PHE A 34 7.85 -1.76 0.20
CA PHE A 34 7.58 -3.19 0.29
C PHE A 34 6.14 -3.47 0.72
N TYR A 35 5.26 -3.80 -0.24
CA TYR A 35 3.83 -4.06 0.01
C TYR A 35 3.11 -2.92 0.78
N GLY A 36 3.61 -1.69 0.63
CA GLY A 36 3.10 -0.50 1.31
C GLY A 36 3.38 -0.46 2.80
N GLY A 37 4.37 -1.21 3.29
CA GLY A 37 4.97 -1.11 4.61
C GLY A 37 6.50 -1.10 4.51
N THR A 38 7.18 -1.27 5.64
CA THR A 38 8.65 -1.28 5.72
C THR A 38 9.17 -2.69 5.97
N LEU A 39 10.07 -3.16 5.11
CA LEU A 39 10.79 -4.43 5.30
C LEU A 39 12.21 -4.17 5.79
N VAL A 40 12.58 -4.81 6.89
CA VAL A 40 13.94 -4.79 7.44
C VAL A 40 14.50 -6.20 7.40
N ILE A 41 15.66 -6.37 6.78
CA ILE A 41 16.38 -7.64 6.81
C ILE A 41 17.33 -7.59 7.99
N VAL A 42 17.24 -8.56 8.90
CA VAL A 42 18.14 -8.69 10.05
C VAL A 42 18.98 -9.93 9.85
N ARG A 43 20.30 -9.79 9.94
CA ARG A 43 21.25 -10.90 9.93
C ARG A 43 21.95 -11.02 11.27
N PHE A 44 22.29 -12.24 11.65
CA PHE A 44 22.98 -12.57 12.89
C PHE A 44 23.69 -13.91 12.77
N GLN A 45 24.60 -14.18 13.70
CA GLN A 45 25.24 -15.48 13.83
C GLN A 45 24.49 -16.32 14.88
N SER A 46 24.08 -17.52 14.53
CA SER A 46 23.52 -18.48 15.51
C SER A 46 24.61 -19.06 16.40
N GLU A 47 24.20 -19.75 17.48
CA GLU A 47 25.12 -20.38 18.44
C GLU A 47 26.10 -21.38 17.81
N ASP A 48 25.70 -21.99 16.69
CA ASP A 48 26.54 -22.91 15.91
C ASP A 48 27.45 -22.20 14.89
N GLY A 49 27.51 -20.86 14.93
CA GLY A 49 28.37 -20.04 14.08
C GLY A 49 27.85 -19.84 12.66
N ARG A 50 26.62 -20.27 12.33
CA ARG A 50 26.03 -20.04 11.01
C ARG A 50 25.46 -18.63 10.89
N ASP A 51 25.62 -18.03 9.71
CA ASP A 51 24.93 -16.79 9.39
C ASP A 51 23.45 -17.10 9.09
N VAL A 52 22.57 -16.48 9.86
CA VAL A 52 21.12 -16.59 9.76
C VAL A 52 20.53 -15.25 9.35
N GLN A 53 19.46 -15.30 8.56
CA GLN A 53 18.72 -14.13 8.12
C GLN A 53 17.25 -14.26 8.52
N ASN A 54 16.73 -13.24 9.19
CA ASN A 54 15.30 -13.07 9.44
C ASN A 54 14.78 -11.83 8.71
N ASN A 55 13.54 -11.89 8.25
CA ASN A 55 12.85 -10.78 7.63
C ASN A 55 11.87 -10.18 8.66
N VAL A 56 11.94 -8.89 8.90
CA VAL A 56 11.03 -8.17 9.80
C VAL A 56 10.21 -7.20 8.98
N PHE A 57 8.89 -7.36 9.01
CA PHE A 57 7.97 -6.52 8.26
C PHE A 57 7.14 -5.67 9.22
N PHE A 58 7.16 -4.36 8.98
CA PHE A 58 6.29 -3.38 9.63
C PHE A 58 5.20 -3.00 8.65
N ASP A 59 3.95 -3.24 9.01
CA ASP A 59 2.84 -2.81 8.16
C ASP A 59 2.50 -1.33 8.33
N ARG A 60 1.47 -0.86 7.62
CA ARG A 60 1.03 0.55 7.64
C ARG A 60 0.59 1.03 9.03
N ASP A 61 0.10 0.12 9.86
CA ASP A 61 -0.28 0.43 11.25
C ASP A 61 0.94 0.32 12.19
N ASN A 62 2.14 0.19 11.63
CA ASN A 62 3.39 -0.06 12.34
C ASN A 62 3.38 -1.37 13.16
N LYS A 63 2.53 -2.33 12.79
CA LYS A 63 2.53 -3.66 13.43
C LYS A 63 3.67 -4.49 12.87
N LEU A 64 4.42 -5.08 13.78
CA LEU A 64 5.62 -5.86 13.52
C LEU A 64 5.27 -7.35 13.35
N GLY A 65 5.79 -7.96 12.28
CA GLY A 65 5.89 -9.41 12.10
C GLY A 65 7.32 -9.85 11.81
N VAL A 66 7.77 -10.92 12.47
CA VAL A 66 9.09 -11.54 12.25
C VAL A 66 8.90 -12.84 11.47
N TYR A 67 9.68 -13.03 10.41
CA TYR A 67 9.58 -14.16 9.50
C TYR A 67 10.97 -14.75 9.26
N TYR A 68 11.16 -16.00 9.69
CA TYR A 68 12.44 -16.72 9.56
C TYR A 68 12.75 -17.16 8.14
N ARG A 69 11.70 -17.33 7.32
CA ARG A 69 11.81 -17.76 5.93
C ARG A 69 11.12 -16.78 5.02
N THR A 70 11.66 -16.61 3.82
CA THR A 70 11.06 -15.73 2.81
C THR A 70 9.69 -16.26 2.38
N GLU A 71 9.48 -17.57 2.41
CA GLU A 71 8.19 -18.23 2.11
C GLU A 71 7.11 -17.85 3.13
N ASP A 72 7.46 -17.76 4.41
CA ASP A 72 6.51 -17.38 5.48
C ASP A 72 6.08 -15.92 5.33
N LEU A 73 7.04 -15.05 5.01
CA LEU A 73 6.76 -13.66 4.66
C LEU A 73 5.87 -13.58 3.42
N ALA A 74 6.22 -14.29 2.35
CA ALA A 74 5.44 -14.30 1.11
C ALA A 74 4.01 -14.83 1.35
N LYS A 75 3.83 -15.84 2.19
CA LYS A 75 2.51 -16.36 2.56
C LYS A 75 1.70 -15.39 3.41
N ALA A 76 2.34 -14.68 4.33
CA ALA A 76 1.69 -13.63 5.12
C ALA A 76 1.27 -12.43 4.25
N LEU A 77 2.03 -12.13 3.20
CA LEU A 77 1.76 -11.05 2.26
C LEU A 77 0.84 -11.43 1.11
N SER A 78 0.77 -12.69 0.72
CA SER A 78 -0.08 -13.13 -0.41
C SER A 78 -1.58 -12.94 -0.13
N GLY A 79 -1.99 -13.00 1.13
CA GLY A 79 -3.35 -12.65 1.57
C GLY A 79 -3.62 -11.14 1.57
N ARG A 80 -2.57 -10.31 1.62
CA ARG A 80 -2.67 -8.85 1.54
C ARG A 80 -2.62 -8.47 0.06
N LYS A 81 -3.81 -8.40 -0.57
CA LYS A 81 -3.94 -7.85 -1.93
C LYS A 81 -3.12 -6.56 -2.03
N SER A 82 -2.06 -6.59 -2.84
CA SER A 82 -1.40 -5.37 -3.30
C SER A 82 -2.47 -4.54 -4.00
N LEU A 83 -3.00 -3.55 -3.29
CA LEU A 83 -3.98 -2.65 -3.85
C LEU A 83 -3.23 -1.74 -4.82
N GLY A 84 -3.25 -2.12 -6.10
CA GLY A 84 -2.77 -1.28 -7.19
C GLY A 84 -3.44 0.09 -7.19
N PRO A 85 -2.88 1.09 -7.90
CA PRO A 85 -3.34 2.48 -7.85
C PRO A 85 -4.85 2.63 -8.15
N LEU A 86 -5.39 1.82 -9.07
CA LEU A 86 -6.82 1.78 -9.38
C LEU A 86 -7.69 1.34 -8.18
N SER A 87 -7.23 0.35 -7.43
CA SER A 87 -7.96 -0.16 -6.27
C SER A 87 -7.87 0.76 -5.04
N ARG A 88 -6.78 1.53 -4.91
CA ARG A 88 -6.71 2.64 -3.92
C ARG A 88 -7.70 3.74 -4.28
N PHE A 89 -7.74 4.14 -5.55
CA PHE A 89 -8.69 5.13 -6.04
C PHE A 89 -10.15 4.71 -5.80
N LEU A 90 -10.48 3.43 -6.07
CA LEU A 90 -11.81 2.86 -5.81
C LEU A 90 -12.17 2.79 -4.32
N GLN A 91 -11.19 2.59 -3.42
CA GLN A 91 -11.42 2.66 -1.98
C GLN A 91 -11.69 4.09 -1.50
N ASP A 92 -10.90 5.06 -1.96
CA ASP A 92 -10.97 6.45 -1.47
C ASP A 92 -12.17 7.23 -2.04
N THR A 93 -12.54 6.98 -3.30
CA THR A 93 -13.63 7.71 -3.98
C THR A 93 -14.92 6.90 -4.11
N GLY A 94 -14.87 5.60 -3.82
CA GLY A 94 -15.99 4.68 -4.05
C GLY A 94 -16.32 4.47 -5.52
N ILE A 95 -17.22 3.53 -5.79
CA ILE A 95 -17.69 3.20 -7.16
C ILE A 95 -18.26 4.45 -7.85
N THR A 96 -18.92 5.34 -7.10
CA THR A 96 -19.53 6.57 -7.63
C THR A 96 -18.49 7.57 -8.17
N GLY A 97 -17.37 7.78 -7.46
CA GLY A 97 -16.33 8.69 -7.92
C GLY A 97 -15.59 8.17 -9.15
N PHE A 98 -15.41 6.85 -9.25
CA PHE A 98 -14.84 6.21 -10.43
C PHE A 98 -15.72 6.38 -11.67
N ILE A 99 -17.04 6.21 -11.52
CA ILE A 99 -18.00 6.44 -12.61
C ILE A 99 -17.96 7.92 -13.06
N ALA A 100 -17.84 8.86 -12.11
CA ALA A 100 -17.71 10.30 -12.41
C ALA A 100 -16.51 10.61 -13.30
N VAL A 101 -15.34 10.05 -12.96
CA VAL A 101 -14.09 10.25 -13.71
C VAL A 101 -14.20 9.64 -15.12
N LEU A 102 -14.75 8.44 -15.25
CA LEU A 102 -14.94 7.80 -16.56
C LEU A 102 -15.86 8.62 -17.47
N ILE A 103 -16.98 9.13 -16.95
CA ILE A 103 -17.90 9.97 -17.71
C ILE A 103 -17.21 11.28 -18.11
N THR A 104 -16.47 11.90 -17.19
CA THR A 104 -15.72 13.13 -17.48
C THR A 104 -14.68 12.91 -18.59
N LEU A 105 -13.88 11.83 -18.51
CA LEU A 105 -12.91 11.47 -19.54
C LEU A 105 -13.57 11.20 -20.90
N THR A 106 -14.73 10.55 -20.91
CA THR A 106 -15.50 10.28 -22.13
C THR A 106 -16.00 11.57 -22.78
N ILE A 107 -16.49 12.52 -21.98
CA ILE A 107 -16.91 13.85 -22.47
C ILE A 107 -15.70 14.61 -23.02
N VAL A 108 -14.57 14.62 -22.31
CA VAL A 108 -13.34 15.28 -22.78
C VAL A 108 -12.89 14.66 -24.11
N TYR A 109 -12.89 13.34 -24.23
CA TYR A 109 -12.53 12.64 -25.46
C TYR A 109 -13.45 13.01 -26.63
N LEU A 110 -14.76 13.03 -26.39
CA LEU A 110 -15.75 13.41 -27.40
C LEU A 110 -15.57 14.86 -27.87
N VAL A 111 -15.34 15.79 -26.94
CA VAL A 111 -15.12 17.22 -27.26
C VAL A 111 -13.81 17.44 -28.02
N VAL A 112 -12.75 16.69 -27.70
CA VAL A 112 -11.46 16.80 -28.39
C VAL A 112 -11.53 16.24 -29.82
N ASN A 113 -12.23 15.11 -30.02
CA ASN A 113 -12.32 14.47 -31.34
C ASN A 113 -13.40 15.06 -32.24
N ASP A 114 -14.49 15.57 -31.69
CA ASP A 114 -15.55 16.23 -32.46
C ASP A 114 -16.11 17.43 -31.68
N PRO A 115 -15.41 18.58 -31.71
CA PRO A 115 -15.82 19.79 -30.99
C PRO A 115 -17.12 20.41 -31.52
N ALA A 116 -17.55 20.05 -32.73
CA ALA A 116 -18.84 20.46 -33.30
C ALA A 116 -19.96 19.44 -32.98
N GLY A 117 -19.59 18.24 -32.52
CA GLY A 117 -20.50 17.22 -32.04
C GLY A 117 -21.24 17.69 -30.79
N LYS A 118 -22.57 17.68 -30.85
CA LYS A 118 -23.39 17.93 -29.66
C LYS A 118 -23.09 16.86 -28.62
N ILE A 119 -22.59 17.25 -27.45
CA ILE A 119 -22.48 16.33 -26.31
C ILE A 119 -23.88 15.76 -26.04
N PRO A 120 -24.08 14.44 -26.02
CA PRO A 120 -25.39 13.87 -25.76
C PRO A 120 -25.94 14.34 -24.42
N GLU A 121 -27.18 14.85 -24.39
CA GLU A 121 -27.82 15.39 -23.18
C GLU A 121 -27.80 14.40 -22.01
N VAL A 122 -27.88 13.11 -22.31
CA VAL A 122 -27.80 12.02 -21.34
C VAL A 122 -26.47 12.05 -20.56
N MET A 123 -25.35 12.39 -21.20
CA MET A 123 -24.05 12.47 -20.52
C MET A 123 -23.94 13.70 -19.62
N ALA A 124 -24.45 14.86 -20.07
CA ALA A 124 -24.49 16.07 -19.28
C ALA A 124 -25.38 15.90 -18.03
N ASN A 125 -26.55 15.29 -18.20
CA ASN A 125 -27.46 14.97 -17.11
C ASN A 125 -26.86 13.94 -16.15
N ALA A 126 -26.21 12.88 -16.66
CA ALA A 126 -25.53 11.90 -15.83
C ALA A 126 -24.41 12.54 -15.00
N LEU A 127 -23.60 13.42 -15.59
CA LEU A 127 -22.56 14.16 -14.87
C LEU A 127 -23.17 15.06 -13.78
N GLY A 128 -24.24 15.79 -14.08
CA GLY A 128 -24.96 16.62 -13.11
C GLY A 128 -25.50 15.82 -11.92
N VAL A 129 -26.10 14.65 -12.16
CA VAL A 129 -26.59 13.75 -11.10
C VAL A 129 -25.44 13.23 -10.25
N ILE A 130 -24.32 12.85 -10.85
CA ILE A 130 -23.15 12.33 -10.13
C ILE A 130 -22.49 13.41 -9.29
N LEU A 131 -22.31 14.63 -9.82
CA LEU A 131 -21.80 15.77 -9.06
C LEU A 131 -22.77 16.16 -7.94
N GLY A 132 -24.07 16.17 -8.22
CA GLY A 132 -25.12 16.44 -7.23
C GLY A 132 -25.11 15.42 -6.08
N PHE A 133 -24.94 14.13 -6.38
CA PHE A 133 -24.79 13.10 -5.36
C PHE A 133 -23.47 13.24 -4.59
N TYR A 134 -22.36 13.47 -5.29
CA TYR A 134 -21.03 13.60 -4.68
C TYR A 134 -20.92 14.81 -3.74
N PHE A 135 -21.44 15.97 -4.14
CA PHE A 135 -21.41 17.17 -3.30
C PHE A 135 -22.57 17.20 -2.30
N GLY A 136 -23.76 16.71 -2.67
CA GLY A 136 -24.93 16.67 -1.78
C GLY A 136 -24.73 15.75 -0.57
N THR A 137 -23.98 14.65 -0.72
CA THR A 137 -23.64 13.75 0.40
C THR A 137 -22.62 14.35 1.38
N LYS A 138 -21.85 15.37 0.98
CA LYS A 138 -20.89 16.08 1.84
C LYS A 138 -21.47 17.27 2.61
N VAL A 139 -22.72 17.65 2.35
CA VAL A 139 -23.38 18.82 2.97
C VAL A 139 -24.12 18.48 4.27
N LYS A 140 -24.28 17.20 4.63
CA LYS A 140 -24.82 16.85 5.96
C LYS A 140 -23.72 16.90 7.02
N LYS A 141 -23.69 18.02 7.74
CA LYS A 141 -23.11 18.15 9.08
C LYS A 141 -24.21 18.61 10.02
#